data_AF-A0A4W5Q2T0-F1
#
_entry.id   AF-A0A4W5Q2T0-F1
#
_cell.length_a   1.000
_cell.length_b   1.000
_cell.length_c   1.000
_cell.angle_alpha   90.00
_cell.angle_beta   90.00
_cell.angle_gamma   90.00
#
_symmetry.space_group_name_H-M   'P 1'
#
loop_
_entity.id
_entity.type
_entity.pdbx_description
1 polymer ?
#
loop_
_entity_poly.entity_id
_entity_poly.type
_entity_poly.pdbx_seq_one_letter_code
_entity_poly.pdbx_strand_id
1 'polypeptide(L)'
;MSGKPLVVNVDKWIAENENAFLPPVCNKLMHFSQLNIMFVGGPNTRKDYHIEEGEELFYQVKGDMCLKLVENGKHKDVCIREGEMFLLPARIPHSPQRLANTVGLVVERRRLQSEIDCLRYYVDNTSDTLFERWFYCENLGTQLVPVIQEFFASEQHRTGKPNPDEVFRQPPFPMNTMHVMTPFHFRDWVDKQQPSLASGRPIDMFGAQFETETILYGPGQTEACERETDVWIWQQEGSSHVTLDGQELPLSTGDSLLIPGHSQFQWSRAEGSISLFVAQNPERKRA
;
A
#
# COMPACT_ATOMS: atom_id res chain seq x y z
N MET A 1 -8.28 3.03 24.39
CA MET A 1 -6.89 2.65 24.03
C MET A 1 -6.10 3.95 23.85
N SER A 2 -4.90 4.06 24.42
CA SER A 2 -4.17 5.32 24.56
C SER A 2 -3.97 6.04 23.22
N GLY A 3 -4.35 7.32 23.18
CA GLY A 3 -4.37 8.18 22.00
C GLY A 3 -3.00 8.31 21.34
N LYS A 4 -2.81 7.61 20.23
CA LYS A 4 -1.85 8.05 19.22
C LYS A 4 -2.37 9.38 18.64
N PRO A 5 -1.49 10.34 18.34
CA PRO A 5 -1.91 11.55 17.66
C PRO A 5 -2.53 11.17 16.32
N LEU A 6 -3.77 11.63 16.10
CA LEU A 6 -4.48 11.42 14.84
C LEU A 6 -3.75 12.12 13.69
N VAL A 7 -3.13 13.27 13.97
CA VAL A 7 -2.33 14.06 13.04
C VAL A 7 -0.84 13.78 13.21
N VAL A 8 -0.16 13.40 12.13
CA VAL A 8 1.27 13.07 12.10
C VAL A 8 1.93 13.69 10.89
N ASN A 9 2.98 14.48 11.09
CA ASN A 9 3.81 14.96 9.99
C ASN A 9 4.68 13.82 9.44
N VAL A 10 4.50 13.47 8.16
CA VAL A 10 5.09 12.27 7.56
C VAL A 10 6.62 12.32 7.56
N ASP A 11 7.21 13.45 7.15
CA ASP A 11 8.67 13.59 7.07
C ASP A 11 9.32 13.51 8.46
N LYS A 12 8.72 14.18 9.46
CA LYS A 12 9.19 14.09 10.86
C LYS A 12 9.06 12.67 11.39
N TRP A 13 7.94 12.00 11.13
CA TRP A 13 7.74 10.63 11.57
C TRP A 13 8.74 9.67 10.91
N ILE A 14 9.04 9.82 9.62
CA ILE A 14 10.09 9.05 8.95
C ILE A 14 11.45 9.31 9.63
N ALA A 15 11.82 10.58 9.85
CA ALA A 15 13.09 10.92 10.50
C ALA A 15 13.21 10.32 11.91
N GLU A 16 12.15 10.40 12.72
CA GLU A 16 12.09 9.83 14.07
C GLU A 16 12.18 8.29 14.08
N ASN A 17 11.87 7.64 12.97
CA ASN A 17 11.81 6.19 12.84
C ASN A 17 12.87 5.61 11.89
N GLU A 18 13.90 6.38 11.54
CA GLU A 18 14.91 6.00 10.55
C GLU A 18 15.52 4.60 10.78
N ASN A 19 15.75 4.22 12.04
CA ASN A 19 16.34 2.94 12.42
C ASN A 19 15.45 1.74 12.07
N ALA A 20 14.13 1.93 11.96
CA ALA A 20 13.21 0.86 11.58
C ALA A 20 13.28 0.54 10.08
N PHE A 21 13.84 1.43 9.27
CA PHE A 21 13.96 1.28 7.82
C PHE A 21 15.26 0.57 7.41
N LEU A 22 16.05 0.11 8.38
CA LEU A 22 17.27 -0.66 8.20
C LEU A 22 17.06 -2.12 8.61
N PRO A 23 17.87 -3.06 8.08
CA PRO A 23 17.88 -4.44 8.56
C PRO A 23 18.14 -4.53 10.06
N PRO A 24 17.53 -5.51 10.77
CA PRO A 24 16.68 -6.59 10.26
C PRO A 24 15.19 -6.25 10.14
N VAL A 25 14.77 -5.03 10.50
CA VAL A 25 13.34 -4.66 10.60
C VAL A 25 12.80 -4.22 9.24
N CYS A 26 13.50 -3.30 8.57
CA CYS A 26 13.18 -2.74 7.24
C CYS A 26 11.79 -2.10 7.05
N ASN A 27 10.88 -2.12 8.02
CA ASN A 27 9.54 -1.55 7.89
C ASN A 27 9.00 -1.03 9.22
N LYS A 28 8.05 -0.09 9.15
CA LYS A 28 7.27 0.34 10.31
C LYS A 28 5.88 0.81 9.91
N LEU A 29 4.88 0.33 10.65
CA LEU A 29 3.49 0.80 10.57
C LEU A 29 3.35 2.14 11.28
N MET A 30 2.96 3.17 10.53
CA MET A 30 2.45 4.43 11.08
C MET A 30 1.06 4.20 11.67
N HIS A 31 0.19 3.55 10.90
CA HIS A 31 -1.15 3.14 11.30
C HIS A 31 -1.36 1.64 11.05
N PHE A 32 -1.95 0.95 12.02
CA PHE A 32 -2.32 -0.47 11.95
C PHE A 32 -3.78 -0.60 12.38
N SER A 33 -4.70 -0.30 11.46
CA SER A 33 -6.14 -0.16 11.71
C SER A 33 -6.91 -0.98 10.66
N GLN A 34 -8.01 -0.47 10.10
CA GLN A 34 -8.59 -1.02 8.88
C GLN A 34 -7.69 -0.69 7.68
N LEU A 35 -7.13 0.52 7.62
CA LEU A 35 -5.98 0.82 6.76
C LEU A 35 -4.67 0.55 7.49
N ASN A 36 -3.75 -0.10 6.79
CA ASN A 36 -2.36 -0.26 7.18
C ASN A 36 -1.54 0.76 6.39
N ILE A 37 -1.02 1.77 7.09
CA ILE A 37 -0.13 2.78 6.50
C ILE A 37 1.27 2.48 7.01
N MET A 38 2.16 2.04 6.12
CA MET A 38 3.52 1.64 6.50
C MET A 38 4.58 2.29 5.62
N PHE A 39 5.75 2.50 6.21
CA PHE A 39 6.94 2.92 5.49
C PHE A 39 7.97 1.79 5.56
N VAL A 40 8.59 1.51 4.42
CA VAL A 40 9.48 0.37 4.22
C VAL A 40 10.78 0.86 3.60
N GLY A 41 11.90 0.53 4.23
CA GLY A 41 13.24 0.81 3.73
C GLY A 41 13.99 -0.42 3.25
N GLY A 42 15.32 -0.34 3.27
CA GLY A 42 16.20 -1.39 2.79
C GLY A 42 17.66 -1.21 3.23
N PRO A 43 18.55 -2.14 2.85
CA PRO A 43 18.34 -3.12 1.78
C PRO A 43 17.47 -4.29 2.22
N ASN A 44 16.54 -4.69 1.36
CA ASN A 44 15.74 -5.90 1.54
C ASN A 44 15.42 -6.48 0.16
N THR A 45 16.07 -7.59 -0.19
CA THR A 45 15.83 -8.33 -1.43
C THR A 45 15.37 -9.74 -1.08
N ARG A 46 14.34 -10.22 -1.77
CA ARG A 46 13.66 -11.47 -1.43
C ARG A 46 13.19 -12.19 -2.68
N LYS A 47 13.03 -13.51 -2.60
CA LYS A 47 12.61 -14.37 -3.72
C LYS A 47 11.14 -14.78 -3.64
N ASP A 48 10.52 -14.61 -2.49
CA ASP A 48 9.11 -14.90 -2.31
C ASP A 48 8.23 -13.82 -2.93
N TYR A 49 7.12 -14.28 -3.46
CA TYR A 49 6.03 -13.49 -4.01
C TYR A 49 4.85 -13.59 -3.07
N HIS A 50 4.37 -12.44 -2.62
CA HIS A 50 3.14 -12.33 -1.87
C HIS A 50 1.97 -12.18 -2.86
N ILE A 51 0.84 -12.77 -2.50
CA ILE A 51 -0.41 -12.70 -3.24
C ILE A 51 -1.48 -12.42 -2.19
N GLU A 52 -2.23 -11.35 -2.38
CA GLU A 52 -3.36 -11.00 -1.54
C GLU A 52 -4.58 -10.62 -2.38
N GLU A 53 -5.74 -10.55 -1.75
CA GLU A 53 -6.96 -10.15 -2.42
C GLU A 53 -7.30 -8.66 -2.30
N GLY A 54 -6.56 -7.91 -1.49
CA GLY A 54 -6.59 -6.44 -1.48
C GLY A 54 -5.65 -5.86 -2.53
N GLU A 55 -5.71 -4.55 -2.71
CA GLU A 55 -4.76 -3.78 -3.53
C GLU A 55 -3.67 -3.15 -2.66
N GLU A 56 -2.53 -2.85 -3.26
CA GLU A 56 -1.42 -2.17 -2.58
C GLU A 56 -1.00 -0.90 -3.32
N LEU A 57 -1.06 0.24 -2.63
CA LEU A 57 -0.56 1.52 -3.14
C LEU A 57 0.89 1.70 -2.71
N PHE A 58 1.77 1.97 -3.66
CA PHE A 58 3.18 2.26 -3.47
C PHE A 58 3.50 3.71 -3.81
N TYR A 59 4.32 4.36 -2.98
CA TYR A 59 4.92 5.65 -3.30
C TYR A 59 6.35 5.72 -2.74
N GLN A 60 7.33 5.99 -3.59
CA GLN A 60 8.73 6.09 -3.15
C GLN A 60 9.03 7.51 -2.66
N VAL A 61 9.23 7.66 -1.35
CA VAL A 61 9.62 8.93 -0.72
C VAL A 61 11.11 9.21 -0.95
N LYS A 62 11.94 8.16 -0.85
CA LYS A 62 13.39 8.25 -1.03
C LYS A 62 13.94 7.02 -1.74
N GLY A 63 14.73 7.25 -2.78
CA GLY A 63 15.38 6.27 -3.61
C GLY A 63 14.43 5.36 -4.38
N ASP A 64 15.01 4.43 -5.14
CA ASP A 64 14.27 3.58 -6.06
C ASP A 64 14.01 2.19 -5.46
N MET A 65 12.93 1.56 -5.89
CA MET A 65 12.66 0.14 -5.67
C MET A 65 12.31 -0.58 -6.96
N CYS A 66 12.39 -1.90 -6.95
CA CYS A 66 11.86 -2.75 -8.01
C CYS A 66 10.80 -3.68 -7.41
N LEU A 67 9.58 -3.62 -7.92
CA LEU A 67 8.52 -4.57 -7.60
C LEU A 67 8.49 -5.63 -8.70
N LYS A 68 8.98 -6.84 -8.38
CA LYS A 68 8.91 -7.96 -9.32
C LYS A 68 7.52 -8.55 -9.28
N LEU A 69 6.91 -8.79 -10.42
CA LEU A 69 5.56 -9.31 -10.56
C LEU A 69 5.54 -10.62 -11.35
N VAL A 70 4.46 -11.38 -11.23
CA VAL A 70 4.06 -12.39 -12.22
C VAL A 70 2.77 -11.91 -12.89
N GLU A 71 2.91 -11.21 -14.01
CA GLU A 71 1.79 -10.69 -14.80
C GLU A 71 1.43 -11.71 -15.89
N ASN A 72 0.20 -12.23 -15.90
CA ASN A 72 -0.26 -13.20 -16.90
C ASN A 72 0.69 -14.40 -17.08
N GLY A 73 1.22 -14.91 -15.96
CA GLY A 73 2.15 -16.04 -15.94
C GLY A 73 3.57 -15.70 -16.41
N LYS A 74 3.93 -14.42 -16.55
CA LYS A 74 5.27 -13.98 -16.96
C LYS A 74 5.87 -13.05 -15.90
N HIS A 75 7.15 -13.27 -15.60
CA HIS A 75 7.90 -12.37 -14.74
C HIS A 75 8.04 -10.99 -15.38
N LYS A 76 7.79 -9.94 -14.60
CA LYS A 76 7.87 -8.54 -15.01
C LYS A 76 8.46 -7.71 -13.88
N ASP A 77 9.46 -6.89 -14.17
CA ASP A 77 10.05 -5.98 -13.20
C ASP A 77 9.44 -4.59 -13.36
N VAL A 78 8.86 -4.05 -12.29
CA VAL A 78 8.32 -2.68 -12.24
C VAL A 78 9.27 -1.83 -11.39
N CYS A 79 10.03 -0.95 -12.03
CA CYS A 79 10.86 0.02 -11.33
C CYS A 79 9.99 1.19 -10.87
N ILE A 80 9.93 1.43 -9.57
CA ILE A 80 9.25 2.57 -8.96
C ILE A 80 10.34 3.47 -8.41
N ARG A 81 10.58 4.60 -9.07
CA ARG A 81 11.65 5.55 -8.73
C ARG A 81 11.22 6.51 -7.63
N GLU A 82 12.18 7.19 -7.01
CA GLU A 82 11.90 8.29 -6.08
C GLU A 82 10.88 9.27 -6.68
N GLY A 83 9.85 9.61 -5.89
CA GLY A 83 8.75 10.47 -6.30
C GLY A 83 7.68 9.80 -7.18
N GLU A 84 7.86 8.54 -7.60
CA GLU A 84 6.86 7.81 -8.37
C GLU A 84 5.82 7.11 -7.47
N MET A 85 4.59 7.07 -7.97
CA MET A 85 3.46 6.35 -7.37
C MET A 85 3.02 5.20 -8.29
N PHE A 86 2.54 4.11 -7.69
CA PHE A 86 2.07 2.92 -8.40
C PHE A 86 0.99 2.21 -7.58
N LEU A 87 -0.10 1.81 -8.22
CA LEU A 87 -1.14 0.98 -7.60
C LEU A 87 -1.07 -0.44 -8.16
N LEU A 88 -0.91 -1.41 -7.26
CA LEU A 88 -0.94 -2.83 -7.58
C LEU A 88 -2.37 -3.38 -7.46
N PRO A 89 -2.97 -3.87 -8.56
CA PRO A 89 -4.26 -4.55 -8.51
C PRO A 89 -4.21 -5.82 -7.65
N ALA A 90 -5.35 -6.18 -7.08
CA ALA A 90 -5.50 -7.38 -6.27
C ALA A 90 -5.07 -8.65 -7.02
N ARG A 91 -4.57 -9.65 -6.27
CA ARG A 91 -4.28 -11.02 -6.73
C ARG A 91 -3.20 -11.10 -7.82
N ILE A 92 -2.29 -10.13 -7.85
CA ILE A 92 -1.06 -10.19 -8.65
C ILE A 92 0.09 -10.62 -7.75
N PRO A 93 0.77 -11.75 -8.03
CA PRO A 93 1.96 -12.14 -7.29
C PRO A 93 3.04 -11.07 -7.41
N HIS A 94 3.55 -10.59 -6.28
CA HIS A 94 4.51 -9.51 -6.25
C HIS A 94 5.62 -9.73 -5.21
N SER A 95 6.84 -9.29 -5.51
CA SER A 95 8.04 -9.47 -4.70
C SER A 95 8.84 -8.17 -4.66
N PRO A 96 8.69 -7.36 -3.59
CA PRO A 96 9.35 -6.06 -3.48
C PRO A 96 10.85 -6.20 -3.23
N GLN A 97 11.65 -5.46 -3.99
CA GLN A 97 13.10 -5.38 -3.90
C GLN A 97 13.50 -3.96 -3.56
N ARG A 98 14.08 -3.75 -2.38
CA ARG A 98 14.44 -2.43 -1.86
C ARG A 98 15.95 -2.31 -1.69
N LEU A 99 16.51 -1.23 -2.21
CA LEU A 99 17.92 -0.91 -2.08
C LEU A 99 18.21 -0.25 -0.72
N ALA A 100 19.50 -0.17 -0.36
CA ALA A 100 19.92 0.55 0.84
C ALA A 100 19.56 2.04 0.77
N ASN A 101 19.31 2.65 1.93
CA ASN A 101 19.00 4.09 2.06
C ASN A 101 17.74 4.54 1.32
N THR A 102 16.78 3.64 1.13
CA THR A 102 15.47 3.92 0.52
C THR A 102 14.38 3.99 1.57
N VAL A 103 13.29 4.71 1.29
CA VAL A 103 12.05 4.72 2.08
C VAL A 103 10.87 4.83 1.12
N GLY A 104 9.94 3.88 1.19
CA GLY A 104 8.69 3.91 0.42
C GLY A 104 7.47 3.72 1.30
N LEU A 105 6.40 4.46 1.00
CA LEU A 105 5.06 4.25 1.51
C LEU A 105 4.44 3.00 0.85
N VAL A 106 3.79 2.18 1.67
CA VAL A 106 2.84 1.15 1.23
C VAL A 106 1.54 1.37 2.00
N VAL A 107 0.42 1.38 1.26
CA VAL A 107 -0.93 1.36 1.84
C VAL A 107 -1.65 0.11 1.37
N GLU A 108 -2.13 -0.66 2.34
CA GLU A 108 -2.97 -1.83 2.17
C GLU A 108 -4.09 -1.80 3.23
N ARG A 109 -5.03 -2.76 3.18
CA ARG A 109 -6.11 -2.85 4.15
C ARG A 109 -6.15 -4.19 4.86
N ARG A 110 -6.76 -4.18 6.05
CA ARG A 110 -7.15 -5.38 6.78
C ARG A 110 -7.97 -6.30 5.88
N ARG A 111 -7.66 -7.59 5.96
CA ARG A 111 -8.37 -8.64 5.23
C ARG A 111 -9.78 -8.86 5.79
N LEU A 112 -10.74 -9.10 4.91
CA LEU A 112 -12.00 -9.74 5.28
C LEU A 112 -11.73 -11.16 5.77
N GLN A 113 -12.58 -11.70 6.63
CA GLN A 113 -12.42 -13.07 7.16
C GLN A 113 -12.47 -14.16 6.08
N SER A 114 -13.04 -13.86 4.92
CA SER A 114 -13.08 -14.75 3.76
C SER A 114 -11.84 -14.66 2.86
N GLU A 115 -10.99 -13.65 3.07
CA GLU A 115 -9.83 -13.41 2.22
C GLU A 115 -8.63 -14.22 2.68
N ILE A 116 -7.85 -14.69 1.71
CA ILE A 116 -6.66 -15.52 1.96
C ILE A 116 -5.46 -14.90 1.25
N ASP A 117 -4.34 -14.86 1.97
CA ASP A 117 -3.04 -14.48 1.44
C ASP A 117 -2.23 -15.73 1.09
N CYS A 118 -1.26 -15.57 0.20
CA CYS A 118 -0.29 -16.59 -0.15
C CYS A 118 1.12 -16.03 -0.16
N LEU A 119 2.06 -16.81 0.36
CA LEU A 119 3.47 -16.62 0.09
C LEU A 119 3.94 -17.75 -0.82
N ARG A 120 4.52 -17.39 -1.96
CA ARG A 120 4.95 -18.33 -3.01
C ARG A 120 6.40 -18.11 -3.40
N TYR A 121 7.13 -19.20 -3.59
CA TYR A 121 8.42 -19.21 -4.28
C TYR A 121 8.26 -19.90 -5.63
N TYR A 122 9.00 -19.43 -6.63
CA TYR A 122 9.02 -20.01 -7.97
C TYR A 122 10.33 -20.76 -8.22
N VAL A 123 10.29 -21.72 -9.13
CA VAL A 123 11.51 -22.35 -9.65
C VAL A 123 12.26 -21.31 -10.47
N ASP A 124 13.58 -21.18 -10.22
CA ASP A 124 14.41 -20.12 -10.80
C ASP A 124 14.21 -20.01 -12.34
N ASN A 125 13.94 -18.79 -12.81
CA ASN A 125 13.68 -18.43 -14.21
C ASN A 125 12.43 -19.05 -14.86
N THR A 126 11.48 -19.54 -14.05
CA THR A 126 10.19 -20.05 -14.53
C THR A 126 9.05 -19.49 -13.70
N SER A 127 7.82 -19.62 -14.19
CA SER A 127 6.60 -19.30 -13.43
C SER A 127 6.01 -20.54 -12.73
N ASP A 128 6.78 -21.63 -12.63
CA ASP A 128 6.35 -22.86 -11.95
C ASP A 128 6.53 -22.71 -10.44
N THR A 129 5.51 -23.09 -9.67
CA THR A 129 5.54 -23.01 -8.22
C THR A 129 6.57 -23.99 -7.65
N LEU A 130 7.49 -23.47 -6.82
CA LEU A 130 8.44 -24.26 -6.04
C LEU A 130 7.89 -24.62 -4.66
N PHE A 131 7.26 -23.65 -4.00
CA PHE A 131 6.68 -23.77 -2.66
C PHE A 131 5.60 -22.71 -2.50
N GLU A 132 4.51 -23.02 -1.81
CA GLU A 132 3.52 -22.01 -1.43
C GLU A 132 2.82 -22.35 -0.11
N ARG A 133 2.41 -21.31 0.63
CA ARG A 133 1.55 -21.44 1.80
C ARG A 133 0.44 -20.40 1.73
N TRP A 134 -0.79 -20.88 1.87
CA TRP A 134 -2.01 -20.08 1.92
C TRP A 134 -2.44 -19.92 3.38
N PHE A 135 -2.75 -18.70 3.80
CA PHE A 135 -3.12 -18.39 5.19
C PHE A 135 -4.05 -17.18 5.28
N TYR A 136 -4.85 -17.13 6.34
CA TYR A 136 -5.57 -15.91 6.71
C TYR A 136 -4.57 -14.90 7.32
N CYS A 137 -4.53 -13.69 6.78
CA CYS A 137 -3.60 -12.64 7.19
C CYS A 137 -4.28 -11.65 8.16
N GLU A 138 -3.86 -11.69 9.42
CA GLU A 138 -4.22 -10.73 10.47
C GLU A 138 -3.08 -9.71 10.69
N ASN A 139 -1.82 -10.18 10.67
CA ASN A 139 -0.62 -9.37 10.76
C ASN A 139 0.49 -9.94 9.87
N LEU A 140 0.60 -9.39 8.66
CA LEU A 140 1.50 -9.84 7.61
C LEU A 140 2.96 -9.95 8.11
N GLY A 141 3.48 -8.91 8.75
CA GLY A 141 4.88 -8.87 9.20
C GLY A 141 5.25 -10.01 10.16
N THR A 142 4.32 -10.40 11.05
CA THR A 142 4.56 -11.51 11.99
C THR A 142 4.31 -12.89 11.38
N GLN A 143 3.32 -13.01 10.49
CA GLN A 143 2.90 -14.29 9.92
C GLN A 143 3.76 -14.74 8.74
N LEU A 144 4.45 -13.82 8.07
CA LEU A 144 5.40 -14.18 7.02
C LEU A 144 6.65 -14.89 7.55
N VAL A 145 7.13 -14.53 8.75
CA VAL A 145 8.36 -15.08 9.35
C VAL A 145 8.36 -16.61 9.42
N PRO A 146 7.35 -17.29 10.01
CA PRO A 146 7.33 -18.74 10.08
C PRO A 146 7.23 -19.41 8.70
N VAL A 147 6.49 -18.83 7.74
CA VAL A 147 6.38 -19.36 6.38
C VAL A 147 7.71 -19.28 5.63
N ILE A 148 8.43 -18.17 5.81
CA ILE A 148 9.77 -17.98 5.24
C ILE A 148 10.76 -18.98 5.87
N GLN A 149 10.72 -19.16 7.19
CA GLN A 149 11.56 -20.14 7.88
C GLN A 149 11.26 -21.57 7.42
N GLU A 150 9.99 -21.91 7.23
CA GLU A 150 9.57 -23.21 6.68
C GLU A 150 10.16 -23.43 5.29
N PHE A 151 10.06 -22.45 4.38
CA PHE A 151 10.68 -22.55 3.07
C PHE A 151 12.19 -22.78 3.16
N PHE A 152 12.92 -21.98 3.93
CA PHE A 152 14.37 -22.12 4.02
C PHE A 152 14.84 -23.46 4.64
N ALA A 153 14.00 -24.08 5.48
CA ALA A 153 14.21 -25.42 6.03
C ALA A 153 13.75 -26.57 5.11
N SER A 154 13.11 -26.27 3.98
CA SER A 154 12.49 -27.26 3.10
C SER A 154 13.46 -27.93 2.12
N GLU A 155 13.10 -29.13 1.67
CA GLU A 155 13.81 -29.82 0.58
C GLU A 155 13.70 -29.06 -0.75
N GLN A 156 12.59 -28.34 -0.97
CA GLN A 156 12.36 -27.51 -2.14
C GLN A 156 13.40 -26.38 -2.22
N HIS A 157 13.69 -25.71 -1.09
CA HIS A 157 14.79 -24.74 -1.02
C HIS A 157 16.16 -25.42 -1.21
N ARG A 158 16.39 -26.58 -0.59
CA ARG A 158 17.67 -27.33 -0.70
C ARG A 158 17.96 -27.79 -2.13
N THR A 159 16.94 -28.20 -2.88
CA THR A 159 17.10 -28.84 -4.20
C THR A 159 16.75 -27.92 -5.37
N GLY A 160 16.03 -26.83 -5.13
CA GLY A 160 15.46 -25.96 -6.16
C GLY A 160 14.38 -26.63 -7.00
N LYS A 161 13.81 -27.76 -6.53
CA LYS A 161 12.81 -28.54 -7.26
C LYS A 161 11.51 -28.64 -6.45
N PRO A 162 10.34 -28.60 -7.11
CA PRO A 162 9.07 -28.86 -6.45
C PRO A 162 9.08 -30.25 -5.81
N ASN A 163 8.44 -30.38 -4.65
CA ASN A 163 8.24 -31.69 -4.03
C ASN A 163 7.21 -32.48 -4.86
N PRO A 164 7.56 -33.65 -5.43
CA PRO A 164 6.63 -34.42 -6.27
C PRO A 164 5.40 -34.93 -5.51
N ASP A 165 5.48 -35.05 -4.18
CA ASP A 165 4.38 -35.50 -3.33
C ASP A 165 3.49 -34.33 -2.86
N GLU A 166 3.92 -33.09 -3.08
CA GLU A 166 3.15 -31.89 -2.73
C GLU A 166 2.20 -31.52 -3.87
N VAL A 167 0.91 -31.60 -3.60
CA VAL A 167 -0.12 -31.11 -4.52
C VAL A 167 -0.43 -29.67 -4.17
N PHE A 168 -0.05 -28.74 -5.05
CA PHE A 168 -0.42 -27.34 -4.90
C PHE A 168 -1.93 -27.17 -4.94
N ARG A 169 -2.46 -26.36 -4.01
CA ARG A 169 -3.90 -26.08 -3.98
C ARG A 169 -4.25 -25.27 -5.23
N GLN A 170 -5.43 -25.53 -5.80
CA GLN A 170 -5.98 -24.55 -6.72
C GLN A 170 -6.15 -23.23 -5.94
N PRO A 171 -5.71 -22.10 -6.51
CA PRO A 171 -5.92 -20.82 -5.87
C PRO A 171 -7.38 -20.63 -5.44
N PRO A 172 -7.65 -20.13 -4.23
CA PRO A 172 -9.02 -19.94 -3.74
C PRO A 172 -9.78 -18.85 -4.50
N PHE A 173 -9.10 -18.12 -5.39
CA PHE A 173 -9.63 -17.07 -6.25
C PHE A 173 -8.95 -17.09 -7.62
N PRO A 174 -9.60 -16.55 -8.67
CA PRO A 174 -8.94 -16.35 -9.96
C PRO A 174 -7.78 -15.36 -9.82
N MET A 175 -6.61 -15.71 -10.35
CA MET A 175 -5.48 -14.78 -10.44
C MET A 175 -5.82 -13.64 -11.39
N ASN A 176 -5.34 -12.44 -11.08
CA ASN A 176 -5.62 -11.27 -11.87
C ASN A 176 -4.84 -11.29 -13.20
N THR A 177 -5.52 -10.94 -14.30
CA THR A 177 -4.98 -10.95 -15.67
C THR A 177 -4.78 -9.55 -16.26
N MET A 178 -5.03 -8.50 -15.47
CA MET A 178 -4.79 -7.12 -15.88
C MET A 178 -3.31 -6.90 -16.19
N HIS A 179 -3.04 -6.12 -17.24
CA HIS A 179 -1.73 -5.53 -17.43
C HIS A 179 -1.57 -4.37 -16.45
N VAL A 180 -0.55 -4.41 -15.60
CA VAL A 180 -0.32 -3.37 -14.61
C VAL A 180 0.08 -2.07 -15.28
N MET A 181 -0.31 -0.96 -14.65
CA MET A 181 0.06 0.39 -15.09
C MET A 181 1.57 0.62 -15.00
N THR A 182 2.03 1.70 -15.62
CA THR A 182 3.41 2.19 -15.41
C THR A 182 3.40 3.17 -14.23
N PRO A 183 4.36 3.10 -13.29
CA PRO A 183 4.53 4.12 -12.28
C PRO A 183 4.66 5.52 -12.90
N PHE A 184 4.19 6.54 -12.20
CA PHE A 184 4.28 7.92 -12.67
C PHE A 184 4.82 8.84 -11.57
N HIS A 185 5.59 9.85 -11.96
CA HIS A 185 6.08 10.87 -11.03
C HIS A 185 4.91 11.67 -10.48
N PHE A 186 4.68 11.56 -9.17
CA PHE A 186 3.47 12.07 -8.53
C PHE A 186 3.34 13.58 -8.67
N ARG A 187 4.41 14.34 -8.39
CA ARG A 187 4.38 15.81 -8.46
C ARG A 187 4.13 16.32 -9.89
N ASP A 188 4.80 15.74 -10.88
CA ASP A 188 4.58 16.09 -12.29
C ASP A 188 3.14 15.79 -12.74
N TRP A 189 2.54 14.74 -12.18
CA TRP A 189 1.15 14.41 -12.42
C TRP A 189 0.22 15.42 -11.77
N VAL A 190 0.45 15.79 -10.51
CA VAL A 190 -0.32 16.81 -9.77
C VAL A 190 -0.28 18.15 -10.50
N ASP A 191 0.90 18.59 -10.95
CA ASP A 191 1.09 19.86 -11.66
C ASP A 191 0.22 19.97 -12.92
N LYS A 192 0.05 18.86 -13.65
CA LYS A 192 -0.83 18.79 -14.82
C LYS A 192 -2.31 18.90 -14.46
N GLN A 193 -2.68 18.54 -13.24
CA GLN A 193 -4.06 18.60 -12.74
C GLN A 193 -4.42 19.91 -12.04
N GLN A 194 -3.45 20.80 -11.79
CA GLN A 194 -3.64 22.06 -11.07
C GLN A 194 -4.89 22.85 -11.50
N PRO A 195 -5.20 23.05 -12.79
CA PRO A 195 -6.40 23.80 -13.19
C PRO A 195 -7.71 23.15 -12.71
N SER A 196 -7.79 21.82 -12.75
CA SER A 196 -8.96 21.07 -12.27
C SER A 196 -9.06 21.11 -10.75
N LEU A 197 -7.93 20.94 -10.04
CA LEU A 197 -7.89 20.99 -8.58
C LEU A 197 -8.24 22.38 -8.04
N ALA A 198 -7.73 23.45 -8.67
CA ALA A 198 -8.03 24.83 -8.31
C ALA A 198 -9.53 25.18 -8.48
N SER A 199 -10.26 24.46 -9.35
CA SER A 199 -11.72 24.60 -9.49
C SER A 199 -12.53 23.89 -8.39
N GLY A 200 -11.86 23.26 -7.42
CA GLY A 200 -12.48 22.48 -6.34
C GLY A 200 -12.97 21.10 -6.76
N ARG A 201 -12.69 20.67 -8.01
CA ARG A 201 -13.07 19.35 -8.50
C ARG A 201 -12.09 18.28 -8.00
N PRO A 202 -12.54 17.27 -7.24
CA PRO A 202 -11.69 16.16 -6.84
C PRO A 202 -11.34 15.27 -8.04
N ILE A 203 -10.17 14.64 -8.00
CA ILE A 203 -9.67 13.80 -9.09
C ILE A 203 -9.20 12.46 -8.51
N ASP A 204 -9.85 11.39 -8.95
CA ASP A 204 -9.39 10.02 -8.71
C ASP A 204 -8.22 9.71 -9.64
N MET A 205 -7.04 9.44 -9.07
CA MET A 205 -5.80 9.23 -9.83
C MET A 205 -5.80 7.95 -10.66
N PHE A 206 -6.47 6.91 -10.17
CA PHE A 206 -6.41 5.58 -10.79
C PHE A 206 -7.74 5.20 -11.45
N GLY A 207 -8.86 5.71 -10.94
CA GLY A 207 -10.19 5.54 -11.51
C GLY A 207 -11.01 4.44 -10.84
N ALA A 208 -12.32 4.46 -11.11
CA ALA A 208 -13.34 3.66 -10.42
C ALA A 208 -13.27 2.13 -10.67
N GLN A 209 -12.37 1.67 -11.56
CA GLN A 209 -12.10 0.25 -11.76
C GLN A 209 -11.32 -0.37 -10.60
N PHE A 210 -10.64 0.42 -9.77
CA PHE A 210 -9.87 -0.05 -8.63
C PHE A 210 -10.66 0.03 -7.32
N GLU A 211 -10.33 -0.87 -6.39
CA GLU A 211 -10.85 -0.86 -5.02
C GLU A 211 -10.37 0.42 -4.30
N THR A 212 -9.07 0.72 -4.45
CA THR A 212 -8.39 1.83 -3.81
C THR A 212 -8.84 3.15 -4.37
N GLU A 213 -9.41 3.99 -3.52
CA GLU A 213 -9.66 5.39 -3.78
C GLU A 213 -8.39 6.15 -3.48
N THR A 214 -7.76 6.73 -4.52
CA THR A 214 -6.62 7.63 -4.34
C THR A 214 -6.96 8.96 -4.99
N ILE A 215 -7.53 9.86 -4.20
CA ILE A 215 -8.20 11.06 -4.69
C ILE A 215 -7.38 12.29 -4.29
N LEU A 216 -7.13 13.18 -5.25
CA LEU A 216 -6.62 14.52 -4.96
C LEU A 216 -7.76 15.51 -4.78
N TYR A 217 -7.65 16.29 -3.73
CA TYR A 217 -8.53 17.41 -3.45
C TYR A 217 -7.74 18.71 -3.50
N GLY A 218 -8.28 19.70 -4.23
CA GLY A 218 -7.88 21.09 -4.12
C GLY A 218 -8.70 21.86 -3.08
N PRO A 219 -8.72 23.20 -3.14
CA PRO A 219 -9.49 24.05 -2.22
C PRO A 219 -10.99 23.70 -2.19
N GLY A 220 -11.64 24.00 -1.06
CA GLY A 220 -13.09 23.85 -0.90
C GLY A 220 -13.47 23.09 0.36
N GLN A 221 -14.77 22.81 0.49
CA GLN A 221 -15.33 22.20 1.69
C GLN A 221 -16.16 20.98 1.31
N THR A 222 -16.00 19.88 2.03
CA THR A 222 -16.94 18.75 1.94
C THR A 222 -18.10 18.99 2.89
N GLU A 223 -19.28 18.46 2.54
CA GLU A 223 -20.33 18.27 3.53
C GLU A 223 -19.86 17.31 4.63
N ALA A 224 -20.50 17.38 5.80
CA ALA A 224 -20.25 16.41 6.84
C ALA A 224 -20.63 15.02 6.31
N CYS A 225 -19.71 14.07 6.41
CA CYS A 225 -19.89 12.73 5.90
C CYS A 225 -19.39 11.70 6.90
N GLU A 226 -19.91 10.49 6.75
CA GLU A 226 -19.48 9.30 7.47
C GLU A 226 -19.06 8.27 6.41
N ARG A 227 -17.94 7.58 6.66
CA ARG A 227 -17.44 6.52 5.78
C ARG A 227 -17.34 5.25 6.61
N GLU A 228 -17.66 4.10 6.03
CA GLU A 228 -17.59 2.82 6.75
C GLU A 228 -16.15 2.37 7.01
N THR A 229 -15.22 2.75 6.14
CA THR A 229 -13.80 2.39 6.25
C THR A 229 -12.94 3.56 6.69
N ASP A 230 -11.72 3.25 7.14
CA ASP A 230 -10.75 4.28 7.46
C ASP A 230 -10.42 5.12 6.21
N VAL A 231 -10.09 6.38 6.47
CA VAL A 231 -9.59 7.32 5.47
C VAL A 231 -8.26 7.86 5.94
N TRP A 232 -7.26 7.88 5.05
CA TRP A 232 -5.99 8.54 5.32
C TRP A 232 -5.85 9.78 4.43
N ILE A 233 -5.72 10.95 5.08
CA ILE A 233 -5.46 12.22 4.41
C ILE A 233 -3.98 12.54 4.56
N TRP A 234 -3.33 12.99 3.50
CA TRP A 234 -1.97 13.53 3.55
C TRP A 234 -1.91 14.89 2.83
N GLN A 235 -1.72 15.95 3.61
CA GLN A 235 -1.64 17.33 3.14
C GLN A 235 -0.34 17.56 2.37
N GLN A 236 -0.43 17.64 1.04
CA GLN A 236 0.74 17.78 0.16
C GLN A 236 1.22 19.22 0.05
N GLU A 237 0.28 20.18 0.04
CA GLU A 237 0.55 21.62 -0.13
C GLU A 237 -0.49 22.44 0.64
N GLY A 238 -0.11 23.60 1.16
CA GLY A 238 -1.01 24.51 1.87
C GLY A 238 -1.50 23.92 3.20
N SER A 239 -2.73 24.30 3.57
CA SER A 239 -3.35 23.92 4.85
C SER A 239 -4.82 23.52 4.69
N SER A 240 -5.29 22.63 5.54
CA SER A 240 -6.70 22.28 5.67
C SER A 240 -7.10 22.08 7.14
N HIS A 241 -8.40 21.95 7.40
CA HIS A 241 -8.97 21.72 8.71
C HIS A 241 -9.99 20.59 8.62
N VAL A 242 -9.83 19.56 9.44
CA VAL A 242 -10.81 18.48 9.58
C VAL A 242 -11.52 18.63 10.91
N THR A 243 -12.84 18.74 10.89
CA THR A 243 -13.68 18.62 12.08
C THR A 243 -14.08 17.16 12.22
N LEU A 244 -13.54 16.46 13.22
CA LEU A 244 -13.80 15.04 13.49
C LEU A 244 -14.51 14.93 14.84
N ASP A 245 -15.74 14.41 14.85
CA ASP A 245 -16.58 14.28 16.07
C ASP A 245 -16.64 15.57 16.91
N GLY A 246 -16.67 16.73 16.24
CA GLY A 246 -16.71 18.06 16.87
C GLY A 246 -15.36 18.63 17.29
N GLN A 247 -14.25 17.89 17.11
CA GLN A 247 -12.89 18.38 17.34
C GLN A 247 -12.28 18.89 16.03
N GLU A 248 -11.74 20.11 16.04
CA GLU A 248 -10.99 20.65 14.92
C GLU A 248 -9.53 20.19 14.93
N LEU A 249 -9.08 19.65 13.80
CA LEU A 249 -7.75 19.13 13.56
C LEU A 249 -7.15 19.88 12.36
N PRO A 250 -6.29 20.90 12.59
CA PRO A 250 -5.60 21.58 11.51
C PRO A 250 -4.52 20.67 10.91
N LEU A 251 -4.36 20.72 9.59
CA LEU A 251 -3.33 20.03 8.82
C LEU A 251 -2.50 21.06 8.06
N SER A 252 -1.19 21.08 8.31
CA SER A 252 -0.21 21.83 7.54
C SER A 252 0.46 20.94 6.49
N THR A 253 1.23 21.53 5.59
CA THR A 253 2.01 20.76 4.60
C THR A 253 2.87 19.68 5.26
N GLY A 254 2.77 18.46 4.75
CA GLY A 254 3.44 17.26 5.27
C GLY A 254 2.65 16.53 6.37
N ASP A 255 1.61 17.15 6.95
CA ASP A 255 0.77 16.50 7.95
C ASP A 255 -0.16 15.48 7.29
N SER A 256 -0.32 14.35 7.95
CA SER A 256 -1.27 13.30 7.61
C SER A 256 -2.22 13.03 8.76
N LEU A 257 -3.42 12.55 8.45
CA LEU A 257 -4.48 12.25 9.40
C LEU A 257 -5.16 10.94 9.02
N LEU A 258 -5.20 10.00 9.96
CA LEU A 258 -6.08 8.84 9.85
C LEU A 258 -7.43 9.17 10.51
N ILE A 259 -8.49 9.14 9.72
CA ILE A 259 -9.88 9.24 10.17
C ILE A 259 -10.42 7.80 10.28
N PRO A 260 -10.79 7.33 11.48
CA PRO A 260 -11.33 5.98 11.63
C PRO A 260 -12.67 5.81 10.91
N GLY A 261 -12.92 4.61 10.39
CA GLY A 261 -14.23 4.24 9.87
C GLY A 261 -15.35 4.45 10.89
N HIS A 262 -16.53 4.79 10.39
CA HIS A 262 -17.74 5.20 11.12
C HIS A 262 -17.62 6.48 11.95
N SER A 263 -16.56 7.28 11.74
CA SER A 263 -16.46 8.61 12.33
C SER A 263 -17.11 9.66 11.43
N GLN A 264 -17.78 10.64 12.03
CA GLN A 264 -18.32 11.77 11.28
C GLN A 264 -17.26 12.86 11.15
N PHE A 265 -17.00 13.27 9.92
CA PHE A 265 -16.05 14.34 9.67
C PHE A 265 -16.51 15.32 8.60
N GLN A 266 -16.03 16.54 8.74
CA GLN A 266 -16.14 17.60 7.75
C GLN A 266 -14.75 18.11 7.41
N TRP A 267 -14.48 18.42 6.15
CA TRP A 267 -13.14 18.81 5.71
C TRP A 267 -13.15 20.09 4.88
N SER A 268 -12.47 21.12 5.40
CA SER A 268 -12.29 22.43 4.75
C SER A 268 -10.84 22.64 4.33
N ARG A 269 -10.61 22.96 3.06
CA ARG A 269 -9.30 23.06 2.43
C ARG A 269 -9.09 24.48 1.91
N ALA A 270 -8.01 25.12 2.34
CA ALA A 270 -7.73 26.52 2.00
C ALA A 270 -7.38 26.70 0.51
N GLU A 271 -7.44 27.94 0.02
CA GLU A 271 -6.96 28.30 -1.31
C GLU A 271 -5.51 27.82 -1.53
N GLY A 272 -5.21 27.30 -2.72
CA GLY A 272 -3.89 26.76 -3.05
C GLY A 272 -3.48 25.48 -2.31
N SER A 273 -4.38 24.84 -1.54
CA SER A 273 -4.08 23.57 -0.89
C SER A 273 -4.24 22.37 -1.83
N ILE A 274 -3.41 21.36 -1.61
CA ILE A 274 -3.52 20.05 -2.26
C ILE A 274 -3.41 18.97 -1.20
N SER A 275 -4.36 18.05 -1.21
CA SER A 275 -4.41 16.96 -0.24
C SER A 275 -4.66 15.64 -0.95
N LEU A 276 -3.90 14.63 -0.57
CA LEU A 276 -4.11 13.25 -0.94
C LEU A 276 -5.11 12.61 0.01
N PHE A 277 -6.11 11.93 -0.52
CA PHE A 277 -7.09 11.13 0.21
C PHE A 277 -6.93 9.68 -0.24
N VAL A 278 -6.75 8.76 0.70
CA VAL A 278 -6.64 7.32 0.44
C VAL A 278 -7.68 6.56 1.25
N ALA A 279 -8.45 5.69 0.59
CA ALA A 279 -9.33 4.72 1.23
C ALA A 279 -9.33 3.39 0.47
N GLN A 280 -9.50 2.28 1.18
CA GLN A 280 -9.65 0.95 0.57
C GLN A 280 -10.88 0.30 1.19
N ASN A 281 -12.02 0.45 0.51
CA ASN A 281 -13.27 -0.16 0.92
C ASN A 281 -13.42 -1.55 0.28
N PRO A 282 -13.42 -2.64 1.07
CA PRO A 282 -13.58 -3.99 0.52
C PRO A 282 -14.89 -4.21 -0.25
N GLU A 283 -15.93 -3.40 -0.04
CA GLU A 283 -17.16 -3.46 -0.84
C GLU A 283 -16.98 -2.99 -2.29
N ARG A 284 -15.91 -2.23 -2.56
CA ARG A 284 -15.52 -1.81 -3.92
C ARG A 284 -14.71 -2.88 -4.65
N LYS A 285 -14.30 -3.95 -3.96
CA LYS A 285 -13.48 -5.01 -4.52
C LYS A 285 -14.10 -5.54 -5.81
N ARG A 286 -13.28 -5.65 -6.86
CA ARG A 286 -13.70 -6.23 -8.13
C ARG A 286 -13.43 -7.73 -8.13
N ALA A 287 -14.34 -8.47 -8.76
CA ALA A 287 -14.26 -9.92 -8.89
C ALA A 287 -13.09 -10.33 -9.78
#